data_AF-A0A7Y8F2S4-F1
#
_entry.id   AF-A0A7Y8F2S4-F1
#
_cell.length_a   1.000
_cell.length_b   1.000
_cell.length_c   1.000
_cell.angle_alpha   90.00
_cell.angle_beta   90.00
_cell.angle_gamma   90.00
#
_symmetry.space_group_name_H-M   'P 1'
#
loop_
_entity.id
_entity.type
_entity.pdbx_description
1 polymer ?
#
loop_
_entity_poly.entity_id
_entity_poly.type
_entity_poly.pdbx_seq_one_letter_code
_entity_poly.pdbx_strand_id
1 'polypeptide(L)'
;PKDDWAVRMEQAVLDAAIERAPALGWNSRLVRAACEANGLSLGDEELLLPNGARDLAVLLSRRHDSRALKALEATPAETMKIRQRIAAAVSARMEAGAEDIEAAKRCAGFLSLPTNIDLGFKLAWESADHLWRWAGDTATDQNHYSKRAILGGILIPALTMRWFEGREAAEAFVARRIENVMAFEKWKAGKDFDAPLKAVTDALGRLRYGAKEV
;
A
#
# COMPACT_ATOMS: atom_id res chain seq x y z
N PRO A 1 -6.71 -23.86 12.33
CA PRO A 1 -6.20 -24.38 11.03
C PRO A 1 -4.69 -24.60 11.16
N LYS A 2 -4.28 -25.87 11.19
CA LYS A 2 -2.88 -26.28 11.24
C LYS A 2 -2.19 -25.80 9.97
N ASP A 3 -0.98 -25.25 10.10
CA ASP A 3 -0.10 -24.79 9.04
C ASP A 3 -0.30 -25.55 7.73
N ASP A 4 -0.97 -24.91 6.78
CA ASP A 4 -1.17 -25.43 5.43
C ASP A 4 0.22 -25.61 4.79
N TRP A 5 0.44 -26.78 4.19
CA TRP A 5 1.67 -27.06 3.45
C TRP A 5 1.92 -25.97 2.40
N ALA A 6 0.86 -25.49 1.75
CA ALA A 6 0.95 -24.48 0.71
C ALA A 6 1.54 -23.18 1.26
N VAL A 7 1.02 -22.68 2.39
CA VAL A 7 1.52 -21.44 3.02
C VAL A 7 3.00 -21.57 3.40
N ARG A 8 3.42 -22.70 3.98
CA ARG A 8 4.85 -22.91 4.30
C ARG A 8 5.71 -22.95 3.05
N MET A 9 5.24 -23.62 2.00
CA MET A 9 5.97 -23.76 0.74
C MET A 9 6.07 -22.42 -0.01
N GLU A 10 4.99 -21.63 -0.06
CA GLU A 10 5.00 -20.26 -0.59
C GLU A 10 6.06 -19.40 0.08
N GLN A 11 6.20 -19.47 1.41
CA GLN A 11 7.21 -18.72 2.12
C GLN A 11 8.63 -19.23 1.82
N ALA A 12 8.84 -20.54 1.72
CA ALA A 12 10.14 -21.13 1.39
C ALA A 12 10.58 -20.79 -0.05
N VAL A 13 9.64 -20.78 -1.00
CA VAL A 13 9.88 -20.32 -2.38
C VAL A 13 10.17 -18.82 -2.40
N LEU A 14 9.44 -18.02 -1.62
CA LEU A 14 9.72 -16.58 -1.52
C LEU A 14 11.11 -16.29 -0.91
N ASP A 15 11.55 -17.05 0.09
CA ASP A 15 12.90 -16.91 0.67
C ASP A 15 13.97 -17.19 -0.39
N ALA A 16 13.84 -18.30 -1.12
CA ALA A 16 14.75 -18.65 -2.21
C ALA A 16 14.74 -17.59 -3.32
N ALA A 17 13.59 -17.00 -3.62
CA ALA A 17 13.46 -15.93 -4.60
C ALA A 17 14.14 -14.64 -4.15
N ILE A 18 13.99 -14.22 -2.88
CA ILE A 18 14.62 -13.01 -2.36
C ILE A 18 16.15 -13.08 -2.50
N GLU A 19 16.76 -14.22 -2.17
CA GLU A 19 18.19 -14.44 -2.32
C GLU A 19 18.67 -14.33 -3.78
N ARG A 20 17.84 -14.73 -4.73
CA ARG A 20 18.20 -14.86 -6.16
C ARG A 20 17.80 -13.65 -6.99
N ALA A 21 16.84 -12.86 -6.52
CA ALA A 21 16.32 -11.69 -7.23
C ALA A 21 17.40 -10.68 -7.67
N PRO A 22 18.44 -10.36 -6.86
CA PRO A 22 19.48 -9.41 -7.28
C PRO A 22 20.17 -9.81 -8.59
N ALA A 23 20.38 -11.11 -8.80
CA ALA A 23 21.05 -11.68 -9.96
C ALA A 23 20.09 -12.01 -11.12
N LEU A 24 18.94 -12.62 -10.83
CA LEU A 24 18.01 -13.11 -11.85
C LEU A 24 16.99 -12.04 -12.31
N GLY A 25 16.83 -10.96 -11.54
CA GLY A 25 15.72 -10.03 -11.70
C GLY A 25 14.39 -10.66 -11.27
N TRP A 26 13.28 -9.96 -11.48
CA TRP A 26 11.93 -10.43 -11.13
C TRP A 26 11.16 -10.85 -12.39
N ASN A 27 11.14 -12.14 -12.68
CA ASN A 27 10.58 -12.73 -13.90
C ASN A 27 10.38 -14.25 -13.74
N SER A 28 9.92 -14.95 -14.78
CA SER A 28 9.70 -16.40 -14.75
C SER A 28 10.95 -17.23 -14.44
N ARG A 29 12.15 -16.78 -14.82
CA ARG A 29 13.41 -17.47 -14.47
C ARG A 29 13.65 -17.45 -12.95
N LEU A 30 13.32 -16.34 -12.29
CA LEU A 30 13.39 -16.26 -10.83
C LEU A 30 12.44 -17.26 -10.17
N VAL A 31 11.19 -17.30 -10.62
CA VAL A 31 10.16 -18.22 -10.10
C VAL A 31 10.64 -19.65 -10.23
N ARG A 32 11.09 -20.03 -11.44
CA ARG A 32 11.58 -21.38 -11.70
C ARG A 32 12.75 -21.75 -10.79
N ALA A 33 13.75 -20.87 -10.71
CA ALA A 33 14.93 -21.12 -9.88
C ALA A 33 14.61 -21.21 -8.38
N ALA A 34 13.64 -20.44 -7.89
CA ALA A 34 13.18 -20.49 -6.51
C ALA A 34 12.38 -21.77 -6.21
N CYS A 35 11.55 -22.22 -7.15
CA CYS A 35 10.81 -23.49 -7.05
C CYS A 35 11.77 -24.69 -7.08
N GLU A 36 12.75 -24.70 -7.99
CA GLU A 36 13.78 -25.75 -8.08
C GLU A 36 14.62 -25.85 -6.81
N ALA A 37 14.97 -24.71 -6.20
CA ALA A 37 15.69 -24.69 -4.93
C ALA A 37 14.91 -25.36 -3.78
N ASN A 38 13.59 -25.47 -3.92
CA ASN A 38 12.69 -26.14 -2.98
C ASN A 38 12.25 -27.53 -3.45
N GLY A 39 12.85 -28.06 -4.52
CA GLY A 39 12.56 -29.39 -5.05
C GLY A 39 11.22 -29.51 -5.79
N LEU A 40 10.62 -28.39 -6.18
CA LEU A 40 9.31 -28.37 -6.86
C LEU A 40 9.46 -28.64 -8.37
N SER A 41 8.60 -29.52 -8.88
CA SER A 41 8.46 -29.75 -10.33
C SER A 41 7.79 -28.56 -11.00
N LEU A 42 7.74 -28.55 -12.34
CA LEU A 42 6.96 -27.55 -13.07
C LEU A 42 5.46 -27.62 -12.76
N GLY A 43 4.93 -28.83 -12.56
CA GLY A 43 3.52 -29.01 -12.18
C GLY A 43 3.23 -28.47 -10.78
N ASP A 44 4.14 -28.67 -9.83
CA ASP A 44 4.00 -28.10 -8.48
C ASP A 44 4.09 -26.57 -8.50
N GLU A 45 4.96 -26.01 -9.33
CA GLU A 45 5.08 -24.56 -9.56
C GLU A 45 3.77 -23.96 -10.10
N GLU A 46 3.16 -24.56 -11.12
CA GLU A 46 1.88 -24.10 -11.68
C GLU A 46 0.72 -24.20 -10.70
N LEU A 47 0.76 -25.20 -9.80
CA LEU A 47 -0.23 -25.35 -8.72
C LEU A 47 -0.03 -24.32 -7.61
N LEU A 48 1.22 -24.04 -7.23
CA LEU A 48 1.55 -23.14 -6.12
C LEU A 48 1.48 -21.66 -6.53
N LEU A 49 1.95 -21.33 -7.73
CA LEU A 49 2.08 -19.98 -8.27
C LEU A 49 1.48 -19.91 -9.69
N PRO A 50 0.15 -20.06 -9.85
CA PRO A 50 -0.51 -20.11 -11.16
C PRO A 50 -0.29 -18.87 -12.04
N ASN A 51 0.02 -17.71 -11.44
CA ASN A 51 0.39 -16.47 -12.14
C ASN A 51 1.90 -16.15 -12.05
N GLY A 52 2.71 -17.12 -11.61
CA GLY A 52 4.17 -17.05 -11.53
C GLY A 52 4.67 -15.82 -10.77
N ALA A 53 5.41 -14.95 -11.46
CA ALA A 53 6.09 -13.81 -10.86
C ALA A 53 5.12 -12.78 -10.24
N ARG A 54 3.86 -12.76 -10.69
CA ARG A 54 2.80 -11.92 -10.09
C ARG A 54 2.41 -12.45 -8.70
N ASP A 55 2.23 -13.74 -8.55
CA ASP A 55 1.89 -14.35 -7.23
C ASP A 55 3.06 -14.18 -6.26
N LEU A 56 4.29 -14.35 -6.74
CA LEU A 56 5.48 -14.09 -5.94
C LEU A 56 5.55 -12.64 -5.44
N ALA A 57 5.13 -11.66 -6.27
CA ALA A 57 5.10 -10.25 -5.89
C ALA A 57 4.03 -9.97 -4.82
N VAL A 58 2.89 -10.65 -4.91
CA VAL A 58 1.84 -10.63 -3.88
C VAL A 58 2.38 -11.16 -2.55
N LEU A 59 3.08 -12.30 -2.58
CA LEU A 59 3.69 -12.90 -1.38
C LEU A 59 4.68 -11.93 -0.72
N LEU A 60 5.57 -11.31 -1.50
CA LEU A 60 6.55 -10.34 -0.98
C LEU A 60 5.84 -9.13 -0.33
N SER A 61 4.87 -8.53 -1.02
CA SER A 61 4.15 -7.36 -0.52
C SER A 61 3.41 -7.66 0.79
N ARG A 62 2.71 -8.81 0.86
CA ARG A 62 1.97 -9.23 2.06
C ARG A 62 2.88 -9.59 3.22
N ARG A 63 4.04 -10.20 2.95
CA ARG A 63 5.06 -10.46 3.97
C ARG A 63 5.53 -9.15 4.60
N HIS A 64 5.83 -8.14 3.78
CA HIS A 64 6.25 -6.85 4.30
C HIS A 64 5.12 -6.11 5.04
N ASP A 65 3.87 -6.20 4.58
CA ASP A 65 2.72 -5.67 5.33
C ASP A 65 2.61 -6.34 6.70
N SER A 66 2.72 -7.66 6.75
CA SER A 66 2.67 -8.43 8.00
C SER A 66 3.82 -8.06 8.94
N ARG A 67 5.06 -7.93 8.44
CA ARG A 67 6.22 -7.48 9.24
C ARG A 67 5.99 -6.08 9.79
N ALA A 68 5.46 -5.17 8.97
CA ALA A 68 5.15 -3.81 9.40
C ALA A 68 4.12 -3.79 10.53
N LEU A 69 3.00 -4.51 10.36
CA LEU A 69 1.95 -4.61 11.38
C LEU A 69 2.48 -5.24 12.67
N LYS A 70 3.30 -6.29 12.56
CA LYS A 70 3.94 -6.94 13.72
C LYS A 70 4.85 -5.98 14.48
N ALA A 71 5.65 -5.16 13.77
CA ALA A 71 6.49 -4.15 14.40
C ALA A 71 5.66 -3.07 15.13
N LEU A 72 4.44 -2.81 14.66
CA LEU A 72 3.54 -1.83 15.24
C LEU A 72 2.70 -2.36 16.43
N GLU A 73 2.66 -3.66 16.68
CA GLU A 73 1.92 -4.26 17.82
C GLU A 73 2.37 -3.69 19.18
N ALA A 74 3.66 -3.38 19.31
CA ALA A 74 4.22 -2.78 20.53
C ALA A 74 3.87 -1.30 20.70
N THR A 75 3.25 -0.66 19.70
CA THR A 75 2.94 0.77 19.68
C THR A 75 1.44 1.00 19.81
N PRO A 76 0.94 1.55 20.94
CA PRO A 76 -0.49 1.83 21.11
C PRO A 76 -0.92 3.00 20.22
N ALA A 77 -1.52 2.70 19.06
CA ALA A 77 -1.98 3.71 18.10
C ALA A 77 -2.90 4.75 18.75
N GLU A 78 -3.79 4.30 19.66
CA GLU A 78 -4.78 5.10 20.36
C GLU A 78 -4.19 6.34 21.08
N THR A 79 -2.96 6.21 21.57
CA THR A 79 -2.28 7.28 22.34
C THR A 79 -1.68 8.37 21.45
N MET A 80 -1.64 8.15 20.14
CA MET A 80 -1.00 9.03 19.16
C MET A 80 -2.04 9.87 18.42
N LYS A 81 -1.66 11.08 18.00
CA LYS A 81 -2.47 11.86 17.04
C LYS A 81 -2.46 11.14 15.69
N ILE A 82 -3.53 11.27 14.90
CA ILE A 82 -3.68 10.56 13.61
C ILE A 82 -2.47 10.74 12.67
N ARG A 83 -1.92 11.95 12.58
CA ARG A 83 -0.71 12.23 11.78
C ARG A 83 0.52 11.43 12.23
N GLN A 84 0.67 11.21 13.54
CA GLN A 84 1.76 10.42 14.10
C GLN A 84 1.52 8.93 13.85
N ARG A 85 0.27 8.47 13.93
CA ARG A 85 -0.10 7.10 13.56
C ARG A 85 0.30 6.84 12.10
N ILE A 86 -0.13 7.69 11.16
CA ILE A 86 0.20 7.51 9.74
C ILE A 86 1.71 7.56 9.49
N ALA A 87 2.45 8.47 10.14
CA ALA A 87 3.91 8.51 10.03
C ALA A 87 4.55 7.19 10.51
N ALA A 88 4.16 6.70 11.69
CA ALA A 88 4.67 5.45 12.23
C ALA A 88 4.31 4.24 11.35
N ALA A 89 3.09 4.20 10.83
CA ALA A 89 2.62 3.12 9.96
C ALA A 89 3.42 3.06 8.64
N VAL A 90 3.65 4.21 8.00
CA VAL A 90 4.46 4.28 6.78
C VAL A 90 5.92 3.95 7.08
N SER A 91 6.48 4.45 8.18
CA SER A 91 7.84 4.12 8.64
C SER A 91 8.02 2.62 8.83
N ALA A 92 7.11 1.96 9.55
CA ALA A 92 7.14 0.52 9.73
C ALA A 92 7.08 -0.25 8.40
N ARG A 93 6.26 0.21 7.44
CA ARG A 93 6.18 -0.44 6.13
C ARG A 93 7.43 -0.25 5.26
N MET A 94 8.07 0.91 5.37
CA MET A 94 9.36 1.19 4.74
C MET A 94 10.46 0.30 5.29
N GLU A 95 10.57 0.19 6.61
CA GLU A 95 11.60 -0.64 7.25
C GLU A 95 11.38 -2.14 7.00
N ALA A 96 10.13 -2.60 7.02
CA ALA A 96 9.80 -3.99 6.65
C ALA A 96 10.23 -4.34 5.21
N GLY A 97 10.07 -3.39 4.27
CA GLY A 97 10.53 -3.56 2.90
C GLY A 97 12.05 -3.42 2.73
N ALA A 98 12.71 -2.71 3.64
CA ALA A 98 14.16 -2.52 3.61
C ALA A 98 14.94 -3.77 4.03
N GLU A 99 14.31 -4.73 4.72
CA GLU A 99 14.89 -6.04 5.00
C GLU A 99 15.24 -6.81 3.70
N ASP A 100 14.48 -6.58 2.62
CA ASP A 100 14.65 -7.26 1.33
C ASP A 100 14.95 -6.26 0.20
N ILE A 101 15.72 -5.19 0.48
CA ILE A 101 15.84 -3.99 -0.37
C ILE A 101 16.15 -4.28 -1.85
N GLU A 102 17.08 -5.19 -2.14
CA GLU A 102 17.48 -5.50 -3.51
C GLU A 102 16.39 -6.30 -4.25
N ALA A 103 15.74 -7.25 -3.57
CA ALA A 103 14.59 -7.96 -4.13
C ALA A 103 13.39 -7.02 -4.34
N ALA A 104 13.14 -6.11 -3.40
CA ALA A 104 12.08 -5.11 -3.48
C ALA A 104 12.25 -4.18 -4.69
N LYS A 105 13.47 -3.71 -4.97
CA LYS A 105 13.78 -2.92 -6.18
C LYS A 105 13.45 -3.68 -7.47
N ARG A 106 13.82 -4.97 -7.54
CA ARG A 106 13.51 -5.81 -8.72
C ARG A 106 12.01 -6.03 -8.90
N CYS A 107 11.32 -6.34 -7.80
CA CYS A 107 9.86 -6.49 -7.78
C CYS A 107 9.17 -5.19 -8.20
N ALA A 108 9.60 -4.04 -7.69
CA ALA A 108 9.05 -2.74 -8.06
C ALA A 108 9.23 -2.42 -9.55
N GLY A 109 10.40 -2.75 -10.12
CA GLY A 109 10.62 -2.64 -11.56
C GLY A 109 9.66 -3.51 -12.37
N PHE A 110 9.46 -4.77 -11.95
CA PHE A 110 8.50 -5.68 -12.59
C PHE A 110 7.06 -5.18 -12.49
N LEU A 111 6.64 -4.67 -11.33
CA LEU A 111 5.30 -4.10 -11.10
C LEU A 111 5.08 -2.77 -11.84
N SER A 112 6.15 -2.08 -12.25
CA SER A 112 6.04 -0.83 -13.01
C SER A 112 5.82 -1.06 -14.51
N LEU A 113 5.92 -2.29 -15.00
CA LEU A 113 5.62 -2.63 -16.38
C LEU A 113 4.12 -2.46 -16.66
N PRO A 114 3.70 -2.00 -17.87
CA PRO A 114 2.28 -1.78 -18.19
C PRO A 114 1.37 -2.99 -17.95
N THR A 115 1.90 -4.21 -18.12
CA THR A 115 1.17 -5.46 -17.91
C THR A 115 1.02 -5.85 -16.43
N ASN A 116 1.74 -5.18 -15.53
CA ASN A 116 1.76 -5.48 -14.08
C ASN A 116 1.39 -4.30 -13.18
N ILE A 117 1.24 -3.09 -13.75
CA ILE A 117 0.97 -1.87 -12.98
C ILE A 117 -0.39 -1.92 -12.28
N ASP A 118 -1.34 -2.66 -12.83
CA ASP A 118 -2.62 -2.98 -12.20
C ASP A 118 -2.42 -3.67 -10.83
N LEU A 119 -1.53 -4.66 -10.79
CA LEU A 119 -1.18 -5.38 -9.58
C LEU A 119 -0.40 -4.48 -8.62
N GLY A 120 0.52 -3.66 -9.13
CA GLY A 120 1.26 -2.69 -8.32
C GLY A 120 0.34 -1.74 -7.55
N PHE A 121 -0.68 -1.19 -8.22
CA PHE A 121 -1.68 -0.33 -7.56
C PHE A 121 -2.56 -1.10 -6.59
N LYS A 122 -2.97 -2.32 -6.92
CA LYS A 122 -3.74 -3.17 -6.00
C LYS A 122 -2.96 -3.45 -4.71
N LEU A 123 -1.69 -3.81 -4.82
CA LEU A 123 -0.84 -4.08 -3.66
C LEU A 123 -0.59 -2.82 -2.82
N ALA A 124 -0.34 -1.67 -3.44
CA ALA A 124 -0.21 -0.40 -2.72
C ALA A 124 -1.51 -0.01 -1.98
N TRP A 125 -2.67 -0.29 -2.58
CA TRP A 125 -3.97 -0.13 -1.94
C TRP A 125 -4.14 -1.05 -0.74
N GLU A 126 -3.83 -2.35 -0.89
CA GLU A 126 -3.88 -3.34 0.19
C GLU A 126 -2.99 -2.90 1.37
N SER A 127 -1.74 -2.47 1.11
CA SER A 127 -0.86 -1.92 2.13
C SER A 127 -1.47 -0.68 2.80
N ALA A 128 -1.95 0.29 2.02
CA ALA A 128 -2.56 1.50 2.57
C ALA A 128 -3.77 1.20 3.46
N ASP A 129 -4.58 0.22 3.07
CA ASP A 129 -5.74 -0.27 3.81
C ASP A 129 -5.33 -0.88 5.16
N HIS A 130 -4.33 -1.76 5.19
CA HIS A 130 -3.77 -2.32 6.42
C HIS A 130 -3.25 -1.24 7.38
N LEU A 131 -2.48 -0.28 6.86
CA LEU A 131 -1.90 0.80 7.67
C LEU A 131 -2.99 1.73 8.24
N TRP A 132 -4.04 2.05 7.47
CA TRP A 132 -5.17 2.84 7.96
C TRP A 132 -5.99 2.09 9.01
N ARG A 133 -6.22 0.78 8.84
CA ARG A 133 -6.89 -0.01 9.86
C ARG A 133 -6.11 -0.02 11.17
N TRP A 134 -4.79 -0.20 11.12
CA TRP A 134 -3.95 -0.08 12.31
C TRP A 134 -4.04 1.32 12.94
N ALA A 135 -4.13 2.37 12.12
CA ALA A 135 -4.29 3.75 12.61
C ALA A 135 -5.67 4.05 13.22
N GLY A 136 -6.62 3.10 13.16
CA GLY A 136 -7.97 3.22 13.71
C GLY A 136 -9.05 3.71 12.73
N ASP A 137 -8.81 3.60 11.41
CA ASP A 137 -9.83 3.93 10.41
C ASP A 137 -10.96 2.91 10.37
N THR A 138 -12.20 3.38 10.54
CA THR A 138 -13.44 2.60 10.43
C THR A 138 -14.34 3.07 9.28
N ALA A 139 -13.84 3.98 8.43
CA ALA A 139 -14.64 4.56 7.35
C ALA A 139 -15.04 3.50 6.30
N THR A 140 -16.31 3.54 5.91
CA THR A 140 -16.91 2.70 4.85
C THR A 140 -17.54 3.53 3.73
N ASP A 141 -17.36 4.86 3.77
CA ASP A 141 -17.93 5.84 2.85
C ASP A 141 -16.87 6.37 1.86
N GLN A 142 -17.09 7.54 1.26
CA GLN A 142 -16.10 8.17 0.38
C GLN A 142 -14.74 8.39 1.04
N ASN A 143 -14.70 8.61 2.36
CA ASN A 143 -13.43 8.78 3.09
C ASN A 143 -12.59 7.50 3.07
N HIS A 144 -13.23 6.33 3.01
CA HIS A 144 -12.53 5.05 2.85
C HIS A 144 -11.60 5.11 1.63
N TYR A 145 -12.14 5.55 0.50
CA TYR A 145 -11.43 5.57 -0.76
C TYR A 145 -10.39 6.70 -0.82
N SER A 146 -10.77 7.92 -0.43
CA SER A 146 -9.84 9.06 -0.48
C SER A 146 -8.62 8.86 0.42
N LYS A 147 -8.80 8.33 1.64
CA LYS A 147 -7.69 8.06 2.57
C LYS A 147 -6.67 7.08 2.00
N ARG A 148 -7.14 6.00 1.36
CA ARG A 148 -6.28 4.96 0.76
C ARG A 148 -5.58 5.45 -0.50
N ALA A 149 -6.29 6.19 -1.36
CA ALA A 149 -5.69 6.81 -2.54
C ALA A 149 -4.59 7.81 -2.15
N ILE A 150 -4.85 8.69 -1.18
CA ILE A 150 -3.85 9.66 -0.69
C ILE A 150 -2.67 8.93 -0.07
N LEU A 151 -2.90 7.93 0.79
CA LEU A 151 -1.81 7.20 1.44
C LEU A 151 -0.99 6.40 0.42
N GLY A 152 -1.61 5.79 -0.60
CA GLY A 152 -0.89 5.14 -1.70
C GLY A 152 0.04 6.10 -2.45
N GLY A 153 -0.42 7.34 -2.69
CA GLY A 153 0.38 8.41 -3.28
C GLY A 153 1.53 8.91 -2.40
N ILE A 154 1.54 8.59 -1.10
CA ILE A 154 2.66 8.84 -0.18
C ILE A 154 3.56 7.61 -0.10
N LEU A 155 2.97 6.42 0.02
CA LEU A 155 3.66 5.16 0.27
C LEU A 155 4.58 4.78 -0.89
N ILE A 156 4.10 4.86 -2.14
CA ILE A 156 4.90 4.44 -3.32
C ILE A 156 6.19 5.28 -3.46
N PRO A 157 6.15 6.63 -3.42
CA PRO A 157 7.37 7.43 -3.43
C PRO A 157 8.24 7.23 -2.19
N ALA A 158 7.63 7.08 -1.00
CA ALA A 158 8.39 6.86 0.24
C ALA A 158 9.19 5.56 0.21
N LEU A 159 8.61 4.47 -0.29
CA LEU A 159 9.31 3.20 -0.54
C LEU A 159 10.46 3.37 -1.53
N THR A 160 10.20 4.06 -2.65
CA THR A 160 11.24 4.36 -3.65
C THR A 160 12.41 5.13 -3.02
N MET A 161 12.13 6.22 -2.30
CA MET A 161 13.16 7.00 -1.60
C MET A 161 13.90 6.14 -0.57
N ARG A 162 13.19 5.29 0.18
CA ARG A 162 13.80 4.39 1.16
C ARG A 162 14.81 3.44 0.52
N TRP A 163 14.57 3.01 -0.71
CA TRP A 163 15.43 2.08 -1.43
C TRP A 163 16.68 2.72 -2.03
N PHE A 164 16.58 3.97 -2.48
CA PHE A 164 17.65 4.64 -3.26
C PHE A 164 18.36 5.76 -2.50
N GLU A 165 17.67 6.46 -1.60
CA GLU A 165 18.19 7.63 -0.88
C GLU A 165 18.35 7.36 0.63
N GLY A 166 17.78 6.26 1.13
CA GLY A 166 17.91 5.82 2.52
C GLY A 166 16.82 6.34 3.45
N ARG A 167 16.93 5.95 4.73
CA ARG A 167 15.86 6.15 5.73
C ARG A 167 15.57 7.62 6.00
N GLU A 168 16.60 8.43 6.20
CA GLU A 168 16.43 9.85 6.57
C GLU A 168 15.68 10.63 5.49
N ALA A 169 16.06 10.46 4.22
CA ALA A 169 15.40 11.10 3.09
C ALA A 169 13.93 10.68 2.98
N ALA A 170 13.64 9.39 3.15
CA ALA A 170 12.29 8.85 3.07
C ALA A 170 11.40 9.32 4.22
N GLU A 171 11.88 9.30 5.46
CA GLU A 171 11.16 9.81 6.65
C GLU A 171 10.87 11.31 6.52
N ALA A 172 11.86 12.09 6.06
CA ALA A 172 11.68 13.52 5.82
C ALA A 172 10.64 13.79 4.72
N PHE A 173 10.62 12.97 3.66
CA PHE A 173 9.58 13.04 2.63
C PHE A 173 8.19 12.75 3.20
N VAL A 174 8.04 11.67 3.96
CA VAL A 174 6.76 11.29 4.59
C VAL A 174 6.25 12.40 5.49
N ALA A 175 7.11 12.97 6.34
CA ALA A 175 6.75 14.09 7.21
C ALA A 175 6.22 15.30 6.41
N ARG A 176 6.91 15.70 5.34
CA ARG A 176 6.45 16.79 4.46
C ARG A 176 5.10 16.48 3.81
N ARG A 177 4.91 15.25 3.32
CA ARG A 177 3.65 14.86 2.66
C ARG A 177 2.47 14.83 3.61
N ILE A 178 2.67 14.38 4.85
CA ILE A 178 1.63 14.41 5.89
C ILE A 178 1.24 15.86 6.20
N GLU A 179 2.20 16.77 6.36
CA GLU A 179 1.90 18.19 6.60
C GLU A 179 1.15 18.83 5.41
N ASN A 180 1.50 18.46 4.17
CA ASN A 180 0.76 18.93 2.99
C ASN A 180 -0.70 18.45 2.99
N VAL A 181 -0.97 17.21 3.41
CA VAL A 181 -2.35 16.70 3.55
C VAL A 181 -3.10 17.48 4.63
N MET A 182 -2.47 17.74 5.78
CA MET A 182 -3.08 18.53 6.84
C MET A 182 -3.40 19.97 6.40
N ALA A 183 -2.49 20.60 5.66
CA ALA A 183 -2.72 21.93 5.09
C ALA A 183 -3.89 21.94 4.09
N PHE A 184 -3.98 20.91 3.24
CA PHE A 184 -5.08 20.75 2.30
C PHE A 184 -6.43 20.56 3.01
N GLU A 185 -6.49 19.70 4.03
CA GLU A 185 -7.71 19.48 4.82
C GLU A 185 -8.15 20.76 5.56
N LYS A 186 -7.20 21.54 6.11
CA LYS A 186 -7.50 22.84 6.73
C LYS A 186 -8.06 23.84 5.73
N TRP A 187 -7.49 23.90 4.53
CA TRP A 187 -7.99 24.76 3.45
C TRP A 187 -9.39 24.33 2.97
N LYS A 188 -9.63 23.02 2.86
CA LYS A 188 -10.92 22.44 2.46
C LYS A 188 -12.01 22.74 3.49
N ALA A 189 -11.71 22.65 4.78
CA ALA A 189 -12.65 22.95 5.86
C ALA A 189 -13.16 24.41 5.83
N GLY A 190 -12.40 25.33 5.23
CA GLY A 190 -12.82 26.72 5.03
C GLY A 190 -13.67 26.99 3.79
N LYS A 191 -14.04 25.95 3.02
CA LYS A 191 -14.74 26.08 1.75
C LYS A 191 -16.01 25.22 1.70
N ASP A 192 -17.14 25.85 1.41
CA ASP A 192 -18.37 25.15 1.07
C ASP A 192 -18.38 24.83 -0.42
N PHE A 193 -17.92 23.62 -0.78
CA PHE A 193 -17.92 23.15 -2.16
C PHE A 193 -19.32 22.83 -2.68
N ASP A 194 -20.32 22.72 -1.80
CA ASP A 194 -21.72 22.50 -2.18
C ASP A 194 -22.46 23.82 -2.40
N ALA A 195 -21.90 24.96 -2.00
CA ALA A 195 -22.51 26.29 -2.14
C ALA A 195 -22.95 26.62 -3.58
N PRO A 196 -22.18 26.32 -4.65
CA PRO A 196 -22.62 26.58 -6.02
C PRO A 196 -23.83 25.73 -6.42
N LEU A 197 -23.83 24.46 -6.03
CA LEU A 197 -24.93 23.54 -6.33
C LEU A 197 -26.19 23.91 -5.54
N LYS A 198 -26.04 24.26 -4.26
CA LYS A 198 -27.12 24.81 -3.41
C LYS A 198 -27.69 26.09 -3.98
N ALA A 199 -26.85 27.02 -4.44
CA ALA A 199 -27.32 28.26 -5.05
C ALA A 199 -28.16 27.99 -6.32
N VAL A 200 -27.77 27.01 -7.14
CA VAL A 200 -28.55 26.61 -8.32
C VAL A 200 -29.85 25.91 -7.92
N THR A 201 -29.82 25.01 -6.94
CA THR A 201 -31.04 24.32 -6.47
C THR A 201 -32.01 25.26 -5.78
N ASP A 202 -31.53 26.24 -5.00
CA ASP A 202 -32.33 27.29 -4.40
C ASP A 202 -32.95 28.22 -5.44
N ALA A 203 -32.19 28.58 -6.49
CA ALA A 203 -32.70 29.38 -7.60
C ALA A 203 -33.82 28.64 -8.37
N LEU A 204 -33.61 27.35 -8.66
CA LEU A 204 -34.62 26.50 -9.29
C LEU A 204 -35.83 26.26 -8.38
N GLY A 205 -35.62 26.12 -7.08
CA GLY A 205 -36.68 26.01 -6.08
C GLY A 205 -37.55 27.26 -6.03
N ARG A 206 -36.94 28.45 -6.02
CA ARG A 206 -37.64 29.75 -6.07
C ARG A 206 -38.42 29.94 -7.38
N LEU A 207 -37.88 29.49 -8.51
CA LEU A 207 -38.56 29.50 -9.81
C LEU A 207 -39.77 28.56 -9.85
N ARG A 208 -39.66 27.38 -9.23
CA ARG A 208 -40.70 26.34 -9.29
C ARG A 208 -41.84 26.57 -8.29
N TYR A 209 -41.55 27.11 -7.11
CA TYR A 209 -42.53 27.22 -6.02
C TYR A 209 -42.94 28.66 -5.70
N GLY A 210 -42.34 29.67 -6.34
CA GLY A 210 -42.53 31.07 -6.00
C GLY A 210 -41.87 31.42 -4.65
N ALA A 211 -41.54 32.69 -4.44
CA ALA A 211 -41.06 33.13 -3.14
C ALA A 211 -42.16 32.88 -2.10
N LYS A 212 -41.85 32.15 -1.02
CA LYS A 212 -42.73 32.13 0.15
C LYS A 212 -42.85 33.56 0.66
N GLU A 213 -44.02 34.17 0.49
CA GLU A 213 -44.41 35.32 1.30
C GLU A 213 -44.55 34.83 2.75
N VAL A 214 -43.71 35.41 3.61
CA VAL A 214 -43.65 35.45 5.08
C VAL A 214 -44.38 34.34 5.85
#